data_AF-M7P2T2-F1
#
_entry.id   AF-M7P2T2-F1
#
_cell.length_a   1.000
_cell.length_b   1.000
_cell.length_c   1.000
_cell.angle_alpha   90.00
_cell.angle_beta   90.00
_cell.angle_gamma   90.00
#
_symmetry.space_group_name_H-M   'P 1'
#
loop_
_entity.id
_entity.type
_entity.pdbx_description
1 polymer ?
#
loop_
_entity_poly.entity_id
_entity_poly.type
_entity_poly.pdbx_seq_one_letter_code
_entity_poly.pdbx_strand_id
1 'polypeptide(L)'
;MTEKEIIEIRLSRIENIVYGSNNIASDEFISLNIPCFVDFIETKVNNLVKESEVLKKMMNFLNSYSFLLEEKVYSLFKSCNTIRNEKIRLIFLNLHLYNNVLSQMLSIKELSIPDSNIYSQAASKIPQFHILLMTIKSFEIQLNHLSKRIAKILELWYEIGINAVNDCFLEWDERINNINLRLKKQMSSIYE
;
A
#
# COMPACT_ATOMS: atom_id res chain seq x y z
N MET A 1 -14.51 14.88 0.09
CA MET A 1 -15.51 15.40 1.04
C MET A 1 -14.89 16.57 1.76
N THR A 2 -15.50 17.74 1.62
CA THR A 2 -15.03 18.96 2.30
C THR A 2 -15.36 18.89 3.80
N GLU A 3 -14.56 19.52 4.67
CA GLU A 3 -14.82 19.56 6.12
C GLU A 3 -16.23 20.09 6.45
N LYS A 4 -16.75 20.96 5.57
CA LYS A 4 -18.11 21.49 5.61
C LYS A 4 -19.18 20.39 5.48
N GLU A 5 -19.02 19.44 4.56
CA GLU A 5 -19.96 18.31 4.40
C GLU A 5 -20.02 17.42 5.65
N ILE A 6 -18.89 17.23 6.33
CA ILE A 6 -18.82 16.43 7.56
C ILE A 6 -19.58 17.12 8.70
N ILE A 7 -19.45 18.44 8.81
CA ILE A 7 -20.15 19.23 9.82
C ILE A 7 -21.66 19.25 9.54
N GLU A 8 -22.08 19.41 8.29
CA GLU A 8 -23.48 19.35 7.88
C GLU A 8 -24.12 17.99 8.19
N ILE A 9 -23.42 16.88 7.94
CA ILE A 9 -23.91 15.53 8.29
C ILE A 9 -24.04 15.37 9.81
N ARG A 10 -23.10 15.91 10.59
CA ARG A 10 -23.15 15.84 12.06
C ARG A 10 -24.27 16.70 12.62
N LEU A 11 -24.48 17.90 12.07
CA LEU A 11 -25.59 18.77 12.46
C LEU A 11 -26.93 18.13 12.12
N SER A 12 -27.08 17.58 10.93
CA SER A 12 -28.31 16.87 10.53
C SER A 12 -28.58 15.65 11.44
N ARG A 13 -27.54 14.93 11.87
CA ARG A 13 -27.70 13.85 12.88
C ARG A 13 -28.15 14.37 14.23
N ILE A 14 -27.56 15.48 14.71
CA ILE A 14 -27.94 16.07 16.00
C ILE A 14 -29.36 16.62 15.93
N GLU A 15 -29.73 17.28 14.84
CA GLU A 15 -31.09 17.77 14.59
C GLU A 15 -32.12 16.63 14.59
N ASN A 16 -31.81 15.51 13.92
CA ASN A 16 -32.66 14.33 13.95
C ASN A 16 -32.80 13.69 15.34
N ILE A 17 -31.75 13.74 16.17
CA ILE A 17 -31.79 13.23 17.55
C ILE A 17 -32.63 14.15 18.45
N VAL A 18 -32.52 15.47 18.26
CA VAL A 18 -33.19 16.48 19.09
C VAL A 18 -34.67 16.60 18.74
N TYR A 19 -35.02 16.62 17.46
CA TYR A 19 -36.40 16.82 17.01
C TYR A 19 -37.14 15.51 16.74
N GLY A 20 -36.42 14.43 16.46
CA GLY A 20 -37.00 13.10 16.24
C GLY A 20 -37.94 13.02 15.03
N SER A 21 -38.01 11.85 14.41
CA SER A 21 -38.92 11.55 13.30
C SER A 21 -40.38 11.39 13.74
N ASN A 22 -40.90 12.30 14.57
CA ASN A 22 -42.30 12.38 14.94
C ASN A 22 -42.74 13.84 14.86
N ASN A 23 -43.65 14.12 13.93
CA ASN A 23 -44.41 15.37 13.78
C ASN A 23 -45.29 15.63 15.02
N ILE A 24 -44.71 15.83 16.19
CA ILE A 24 -45.39 16.26 17.43
C ILE A 24 -45.08 17.74 17.71
N ALA A 25 -44.19 18.37 16.94
CA ALA A 25 -43.97 19.81 16.99
C ALA A 25 -44.98 20.59 16.11
N SER A 26 -46.23 20.13 16.02
CA SER A 26 -47.33 21.04 15.67
C SER A 26 -47.79 21.72 16.96
N ASP A 27 -47.40 22.98 17.06
CA ASP A 27 -48.09 24.04 17.77
C ASP A 27 -48.15 23.92 19.30
N GLU A 28 -47.10 24.44 19.98
CA GLU A 28 -47.19 25.39 21.12
C GLU A 28 -45.95 25.43 22.05
N PHE A 29 -45.00 24.49 21.95
CA PHE A 29 -44.03 24.28 23.06
C PHE A 29 -42.54 24.55 22.75
N ILE A 30 -42.19 25.27 21.68
CA ILE A 30 -40.78 25.48 21.29
C ILE A 30 -40.05 26.52 22.16
N SER A 31 -40.71 27.24 23.08
CA SER A 31 -40.05 28.26 23.91
C SER A 31 -39.52 27.79 25.27
N LEU A 32 -39.68 26.52 25.65
CA LEU A 32 -39.19 26.03 26.93
C LEU A 32 -37.77 25.48 26.78
N ASN A 33 -36.81 26.15 27.43
CA ASN A 33 -35.42 25.69 27.55
C ASN A 33 -35.38 24.19 27.87
N ILE A 34 -34.40 23.47 27.29
CA ILE A 34 -34.20 22.02 27.46
C ILE A 34 -34.39 21.52 28.91
N PRO A 35 -33.91 22.22 29.97
CA PRO A 35 -34.17 21.83 31.36
C PRO A 35 -35.66 21.83 31.73
N CYS A 36 -36.43 22.84 31.30
CA CYS A 36 -37.86 22.93 31.61
C CYS A 36 -38.68 21.86 30.87
N PHE A 37 -38.25 21.46 29.67
CA PHE A 37 -38.86 20.34 28.96
C PHE A 37 -38.56 19.01 29.64
N VAL A 38 -37.35 18.84 30.15
CA VAL A 38 -36.96 17.65 30.93
C VAL A 38 -37.75 17.61 32.23
N ASP A 39 -37.90 18.72 32.95
CA ASP A 39 -38.73 18.81 34.17
C ASP A 39 -40.22 18.51 33.87
N PHE A 40 -40.72 18.97 32.72
CA PHE A 40 -42.08 18.66 32.27
C PHE A 40 -42.26 17.17 31.94
N ILE A 41 -41.29 16.55 31.25
CA ILE A 41 -41.31 15.11 31.00
C ILE A 41 -41.20 14.36 32.32
N GLU A 42 -40.32 14.77 33.22
CA GLU A 42 -40.11 14.12 34.51
C GLU A 42 -41.39 14.17 35.36
N THR A 43 -42.06 15.31 35.42
CA THR A 43 -43.36 15.44 36.10
C THR A 43 -44.44 14.59 35.44
N LYS A 44 -44.49 14.53 34.10
CA LYS A 44 -45.46 13.71 33.36
C LYS A 44 -45.21 12.21 33.49
N VAL A 45 -43.95 11.78 33.45
CA VAL A 45 -43.53 10.40 33.70
C VAL A 45 -43.83 10.01 35.15
N ASN A 46 -43.53 10.89 36.12
CA ASN A 46 -43.86 10.66 37.51
C ASN A 46 -45.37 10.56 37.77
N ASN A 47 -46.19 11.29 37.00
CA ASN A 47 -47.65 11.15 37.05
C ASN A 47 -48.12 9.82 36.43
N LEU A 48 -47.57 9.41 35.29
CA LEU A 48 -47.89 8.11 34.66
C LEU A 48 -47.42 6.91 35.51
N VAL A 49 -46.30 7.04 36.22
CA VAL A 49 -45.80 6.03 37.16
C VAL A 49 -46.72 5.90 38.39
N LYS A 50 -47.41 6.98 38.79
CA LYS A 50 -48.44 6.90 39.84
C LYS A 50 -49.71 6.21 39.36
N GLU A 51 -50.06 6.35 38.08
CA GLU A 51 -51.27 5.78 37.50
C GLU A 51 -51.16 4.28 37.17
N SER A 52 -49.95 3.77 36.86
CA SER A 52 -49.74 2.37 36.46
C SER A 52 -48.82 1.61 37.42
N GLU A 53 -49.36 0.59 38.09
CA GLU A 53 -48.57 -0.31 38.93
C GLU A 53 -47.50 -1.08 38.15
N VAL A 54 -47.73 -1.31 36.85
CA VAL A 54 -46.77 -2.00 35.96
C VAL A 54 -45.56 -1.11 35.72
N LEU A 55 -45.77 0.17 35.42
CA LEU A 55 -44.68 1.14 35.25
C LEU A 55 -43.91 1.36 36.55
N LYS A 56 -44.60 1.36 37.70
CA LYS A 56 -43.95 1.41 39.01
C LYS A 56 -43.04 0.20 39.26
N LYS A 57 -43.50 -1.00 38.91
CA LYS A 57 -42.65 -2.21 38.95
C LYS A 57 -41.49 -2.09 37.98
N MET A 58 -41.72 -1.65 36.74
CA MET A 58 -40.69 -1.49 35.72
C MET A 58 -39.64 -0.43 36.10
N MET A 59 -40.04 0.67 36.71
CA MET A 59 -39.14 1.72 37.21
C MET A 59 -38.34 1.24 38.42
N ASN A 60 -38.95 0.48 39.33
CA ASN A 60 -38.24 -0.16 40.43
C ASN A 60 -37.23 -1.21 39.94
N PHE A 61 -37.60 -1.98 38.90
CA PHE A 61 -36.67 -2.83 38.18
C PHE A 61 -35.53 -1.99 37.60
N LEU A 62 -35.78 -0.99 36.76
CA LEU A 62 -34.71 -0.16 36.19
C LEU A 62 -33.79 0.49 37.24
N ASN A 63 -34.34 1.00 38.34
CA ASN A 63 -33.56 1.57 39.43
C ASN A 63 -32.71 0.50 40.15
N SER A 64 -33.26 -0.70 40.36
CA SER A 64 -32.51 -1.82 40.96
C SER A 64 -31.41 -2.38 40.05
N TYR A 65 -31.56 -2.28 38.72
CA TYR A 65 -30.57 -2.71 37.74
C TYR A 65 -29.67 -1.56 37.24
N SER A 66 -29.91 -0.31 37.67
CA SER A 66 -29.07 0.86 37.36
C SER A 66 -27.62 0.64 37.83
N PHE A 67 -27.46 -0.03 38.96
CA PHE A 67 -26.15 -0.44 39.48
C PHE A 67 -25.37 -1.34 38.52
N LEU A 68 -26.05 -2.22 37.77
CA LEU A 68 -25.42 -3.13 36.80
C LEU A 68 -25.04 -2.42 35.48
N LEU A 69 -25.76 -1.35 35.12
CA LEU A 69 -25.39 -0.46 34.02
C LEU A 69 -24.18 0.40 34.41
N GLU A 70 -24.18 0.92 35.64
CA GLU A 70 -23.05 1.66 36.21
C GLU A 70 -21.79 0.80 36.30
N GLU A 71 -21.85 -0.45 36.75
CA GLU A 71 -20.67 -1.29 36.95
C GLU A 71 -19.87 -1.55 35.64
N LYS A 72 -20.57 -1.74 34.51
CA LYS A 72 -19.94 -1.85 33.19
C LYS A 72 -19.33 -0.52 32.73
N VAL A 73 -19.98 0.60 33.01
CA VAL A 73 -19.48 1.94 32.66
C VAL A 73 -18.28 2.31 33.55
N TYR A 74 -18.36 2.09 34.86
CA TYR A 74 -17.29 2.34 35.82
C TYR A 74 -16.04 1.49 35.54
N SER A 75 -16.16 0.24 35.11
CA SER A 75 -14.98 -0.59 34.78
C SER A 75 -14.19 -0.08 33.55
N LEU A 76 -14.87 0.52 32.57
CA LEU A 76 -14.25 1.15 31.39
C LEU A 76 -13.66 2.54 31.71
N PHE A 77 -14.27 3.28 32.64
CA PHE A 77 -13.81 4.63 33.02
C PHE A 77 -12.84 4.67 34.22
N LYS A 78 -12.73 3.60 35.03
CA LYS A 78 -11.83 3.55 36.20
C LYS A 78 -10.33 3.47 35.85
N SER A 79 -9.98 3.10 34.61
CA SER A 79 -8.62 3.31 34.08
C SER A 79 -8.32 4.78 33.76
N CYS A 80 -9.32 5.66 33.81
CA CYS A 80 -9.26 7.04 33.33
C CYS A 80 -9.40 8.10 34.43
N ASN A 81 -9.37 7.74 35.71
CA ASN A 81 -9.44 8.71 36.83
C ASN A 81 -8.09 8.99 37.48
N THR A 82 -7.04 9.19 36.68
CA THR A 82 -5.90 10.00 37.14
C THR A 82 -6.30 11.47 37.12
N ILE A 83 -5.85 12.19 38.14
CA ILE A 83 -6.32 13.51 38.56
C ILE A 83 -6.27 14.48 37.37
N ARG A 84 -7.24 15.42 37.25
CA ARG A 84 -7.32 16.42 36.16
C ARG A 84 -5.98 17.11 35.86
N ASN A 85 -5.16 17.34 36.90
CA ASN A 85 -3.81 17.91 36.77
C ASN A 85 -2.74 16.92 36.26
N GLU A 86 -2.86 15.63 36.57
CA GLU A 86 -1.97 14.58 36.03
C GLU A 86 -2.25 14.35 34.55
N LYS A 87 -3.53 14.40 34.12
CA LYS A 87 -3.88 14.37 32.69
C LYS A 87 -3.27 15.54 31.94
N ILE A 88 -3.36 16.76 32.49
CA ILE A 88 -2.73 17.95 31.89
C ILE A 88 -1.22 17.77 31.81
N ARG A 89 -0.57 17.26 32.86
CA ARG A 89 0.87 16.96 32.84
C ARG A 89 1.26 15.88 31.83
N LEU A 90 0.47 14.82 31.70
CA LEU A 90 0.70 13.76 30.70
C LEU A 90 0.47 14.29 29.28
N ILE A 91 -0.52 15.16 29.08
CA ILE A 91 -0.75 15.84 27.79
C ILE A 91 0.44 16.75 27.47
N PHE A 92 0.94 17.53 28.43
CA PHE A 92 2.14 18.37 28.23
C PHE A 92 3.40 17.55 27.98
N LEU A 93 3.58 16.43 28.70
CA LEU A 93 4.70 15.50 28.49
C LEU A 93 4.66 14.88 27.09
N ASN A 94 3.47 14.54 26.60
CA ASN A 94 3.25 13.94 25.29
C ASN A 94 3.03 14.97 24.17
N LEU A 95 3.07 16.28 24.46
CA LEU A 95 2.79 17.33 23.48
C LEU A 95 3.79 17.31 22.32
N HIS A 96 5.05 17.03 22.61
CA HIS A 96 6.08 16.87 21.58
C HIS A 96 5.80 15.67 20.67
N LEU A 97 5.31 14.56 21.23
CA LEU A 97 4.90 13.39 20.43
C LEU A 97 3.68 13.72 19.57
N TYR A 98 2.71 14.46 20.11
CA TYR A 98 1.54 14.90 19.35
C TYR A 98 1.93 15.80 18.19
N ASN A 99 2.79 16.80 18.41
CA ASN A 99 3.25 17.70 17.36
C ASN A 99 4.08 16.97 16.29
N ASN A 100 4.89 15.98 16.68
CA ASN A 100 5.65 15.16 15.75
C ASN A 100 4.77 14.22 14.93
N VAL A 101 3.76 13.61 15.55
CA VAL A 101 2.80 12.75 14.85
C VAL A 101 1.92 13.60 13.93
N LEU A 102 1.52 14.80 14.37
CA LEU A 102 0.73 15.72 13.57
C LEU A 102 1.54 16.25 12.39
N SER A 103 2.81 16.60 12.56
CA SER A 103 3.69 16.98 11.44
C SER A 103 3.91 15.82 10.47
N GLN A 104 4.12 14.59 10.97
CA GLN A 104 4.21 13.40 10.12
C GLN A 104 2.90 13.14 9.36
N MET A 105 1.74 13.29 10.01
CA MET A 105 0.44 13.14 9.35
C MET A 105 0.18 14.25 8.33
N LEU A 106 0.62 15.48 8.61
CA LEU A 106 0.57 16.58 7.64
C LEU A 106 1.48 16.28 6.46
N SER A 107 2.71 15.81 6.68
CA SER A 107 3.62 15.39 5.62
C SER A 107 3.04 14.23 4.79
N ILE A 108 2.39 13.25 5.42
CA ILE A 108 1.70 12.14 4.72
C ILE A 108 0.50 12.66 3.91
N LYS A 109 -0.20 13.69 4.41
CA LYS A 109 -1.30 14.33 3.69
C LYS A 109 -0.79 15.19 2.52
N GLU A 110 0.38 15.80 2.66
CA GLU A 110 1.08 16.56 1.61
C GLU A 110 1.69 15.65 0.53
N LEU A 111 2.04 14.42 0.88
CA LEU A 111 2.30 13.33 -0.06
C LEU A 111 0.97 12.97 -0.74
N SER A 112 0.62 13.72 -1.78
CA SER A 112 -0.46 13.36 -2.68
C SER A 112 -0.23 11.93 -3.15
N ILE A 113 -1.11 11.03 -2.74
CA ILE A 113 -1.18 9.69 -3.31
C ILE A 113 -1.29 9.91 -4.82
N PRO A 114 -0.34 9.42 -5.65
CA PRO A 114 -0.34 9.70 -7.08
C PRO A 114 -1.71 9.33 -7.65
N ASP A 115 -2.20 10.12 -8.61
CA ASP A 115 -3.55 9.99 -9.12
C ASP A 115 -3.90 8.51 -9.36
N SER A 116 -5.02 8.06 -8.79
CA SER A 116 -5.49 6.67 -8.93
C SER A 116 -5.59 6.23 -10.40
N ASN A 117 -5.77 7.20 -11.31
CA ASN A 117 -5.73 7.02 -12.75
C ASN A 117 -4.36 6.59 -13.30
N ILE A 118 -3.25 7.11 -12.75
CA ILE A 118 -1.90 6.70 -13.15
C ILE A 118 -1.63 5.27 -12.69
N TYR A 119 -2.07 4.92 -11.48
CA TYR A 119 -1.95 3.56 -10.97
C TYR A 119 -2.81 2.57 -11.76
N SER A 120 -4.04 2.92 -12.13
CA SER A 120 -4.91 2.06 -12.93
C SER A 120 -4.37 1.89 -14.35
N GLN A 121 -3.82 2.96 -14.95
CA GLN A 121 -3.14 2.89 -16.23
C GLN A 121 -1.88 2.03 -16.15
N ALA A 122 -1.02 2.21 -15.14
CA ALA A 122 0.16 1.38 -14.94
C ALA A 122 -0.22 -0.09 -14.72
N ALA A 123 -1.23 -0.36 -13.89
CA ALA A 123 -1.74 -1.71 -13.65
C ALA A 123 -2.27 -2.37 -14.93
N SER A 124 -2.93 -1.59 -15.81
CA SER A 124 -3.42 -2.09 -17.10
C SER A 124 -2.30 -2.49 -18.07
N LYS A 125 -1.08 -1.94 -17.89
CA LYS A 125 0.08 -2.26 -18.73
C LYS A 125 0.89 -3.45 -18.23
N ILE A 126 0.73 -3.87 -16.98
CA ILE A 126 1.45 -5.03 -16.40
C ILE A 126 1.30 -6.31 -17.25
N PRO A 127 0.11 -6.69 -17.75
CA PRO A 127 -0.03 -7.87 -18.58
C PRO A 127 0.73 -7.75 -19.91
N GLN A 128 0.79 -6.55 -20.50
CA GLN A 128 1.53 -6.30 -21.74
C GLN A 128 3.04 -6.47 -21.52
N PHE A 129 3.56 -5.98 -20.39
CA PHE A 129 4.95 -6.23 -19.99
C PHE A 129 5.25 -7.71 -19.79
N HIS A 130 4.32 -8.45 -19.19
CA HIS A 130 4.49 -9.89 -18.99
C HIS A 130 4.57 -10.66 -20.31
N ILE A 131 3.72 -10.32 -21.29
CA ILE A 131 3.78 -10.90 -22.65
C ILE A 131 5.12 -10.59 -23.30
N LEU A 132 5.57 -9.34 -23.23
CA LEU A 132 6.85 -8.90 -23.80
C LEU A 132 8.05 -9.59 -23.14
N LEU A 133 8.00 -9.82 -21.82
CA LEU A 133 9.04 -10.55 -21.11
C LEU A 133 9.10 -12.02 -21.56
N MET A 134 7.96 -12.64 -21.81
CA MET A 134 7.90 -14.01 -22.35
C MET A 134 8.47 -14.08 -23.77
N THR A 135 8.20 -13.09 -24.63
CA THR A 135 8.79 -13.05 -25.97
C THR A 135 10.30 -12.83 -25.89
N ILE A 136 10.80 -11.94 -25.03
CA ILE A 136 12.25 -11.74 -24.81
C ILE A 136 12.92 -13.05 -24.41
N LYS A 137 12.36 -13.79 -23.45
CA LYS A 137 12.91 -15.10 -23.04
C LYS A 137 12.97 -16.09 -24.19
N SER A 138 11.95 -16.12 -25.05
CA SER A 138 11.94 -16.98 -26.23
C SER A 138 13.03 -16.60 -27.23
N PHE A 139 13.24 -15.30 -27.46
CA PHE A 139 14.32 -14.79 -28.32
C PHE A 139 15.70 -15.09 -27.76
N GLU A 140 15.89 -14.99 -26.45
CA GLU A 140 17.17 -15.30 -25.80
C GLU A 140 17.57 -16.77 -26.01
N ILE A 141 16.61 -17.70 -25.91
CA ILE A 141 16.85 -19.12 -26.18
C ILE A 141 17.25 -19.33 -27.65
N GLN A 142 16.55 -18.68 -28.58
CA GLN A 142 16.86 -18.78 -30.02
C GLN A 142 18.23 -18.18 -30.35
N LEU A 143 18.58 -17.03 -29.76
CA LEU A 143 19.87 -16.39 -29.95
C LEU A 143 21.00 -17.27 -29.41
N ASN A 144 20.83 -17.86 -28.23
CA ASN A 144 21.81 -18.79 -27.66
C ASN A 144 22.01 -20.02 -28.56
N HIS A 145 20.93 -20.56 -29.14
CA HIS A 145 21.02 -21.67 -30.08
C HIS A 145 21.76 -21.26 -31.38
N LEU A 146 21.45 -20.09 -31.94
CA LEU A 146 22.13 -19.55 -33.12
C LEU A 146 23.61 -19.29 -32.84
N SER A 147 23.93 -18.67 -31.70
CA SER A 147 25.30 -18.41 -31.27
C SER A 147 26.11 -19.70 -31.19
N LYS A 148 25.56 -20.77 -30.60
CA LYS A 148 26.19 -22.09 -30.57
C LYS A 148 26.43 -22.66 -31.97
N ARG A 149 25.48 -22.50 -32.89
CA ARG A 149 25.63 -22.96 -34.29
C ARG A 149 26.70 -22.18 -35.02
N ILE A 150 26.74 -20.87 -34.85
CA ILE A 150 27.76 -20.00 -35.47
C ILE A 150 29.13 -20.36 -34.93
N ALA A 151 29.28 -20.52 -33.61
CA ALA A 151 30.54 -20.94 -33.00
C ALA A 151 31.06 -22.26 -33.60
N LYS A 152 30.18 -23.27 -33.75
CA LYS A 152 30.55 -24.55 -34.35
C LYS A 152 30.95 -24.44 -35.83
N ILE A 153 30.25 -23.61 -36.61
CA ILE A 153 30.61 -23.38 -38.02
C ILE A 153 31.97 -22.67 -38.11
N LEU A 154 32.21 -21.70 -37.22
CA LEU A 154 33.47 -20.96 -37.17
C LEU A 154 34.64 -21.85 -36.75
N GLU A 155 34.41 -22.75 -35.80
CA GLU A 155 35.37 -23.79 -35.40
C GLU A 155 35.74 -24.69 -36.58
N LEU A 156 34.74 -25.24 -37.29
CA LEU A 156 34.98 -26.06 -38.48
C LEU A 156 35.68 -25.30 -39.60
N TRP A 157 35.32 -24.03 -39.81
CA TRP A 157 35.99 -23.18 -40.80
C TRP A 157 37.44 -22.90 -40.42
N TYR A 158 37.73 -22.70 -39.14
CA TYR A 158 39.09 -22.52 -38.66
C TYR A 158 39.92 -23.80 -38.86
N GLU A 159 39.40 -24.96 -38.46
CA GLU A 159 40.08 -26.25 -38.60
C GLU A 159 40.34 -26.61 -40.07
N ILE A 160 39.31 -26.55 -40.91
CA ILE A 160 39.40 -27.02 -42.31
C ILE A 160 39.97 -25.93 -43.20
N GLY A 161 39.54 -24.69 -43.01
CA GLY A 161 39.88 -23.59 -43.91
C GLY A 161 41.23 -22.97 -43.59
N ILE A 162 41.53 -22.73 -42.31
CA ILE A 162 42.77 -22.04 -41.93
C ILE A 162 43.88 -23.04 -41.66
N ASN A 163 43.67 -24.02 -40.78
CA ASN A 163 44.75 -24.92 -40.39
C ASN A 163 45.19 -25.81 -41.55
N ALA A 164 44.26 -26.45 -42.27
CA ALA A 164 44.65 -27.31 -43.39
C ALA A 164 45.35 -26.52 -44.53
N VAL A 165 44.93 -25.29 -44.80
CA VAL A 165 45.59 -24.43 -45.78
C VAL A 165 46.97 -24.00 -45.29
N ASN A 166 47.10 -23.65 -44.01
CA ASN A 166 48.38 -23.32 -43.39
C ASN A 166 49.35 -24.51 -43.43
N ASP A 167 48.88 -25.72 -43.16
CA ASP A 167 49.69 -26.94 -43.25
C ASP A 167 50.17 -27.19 -44.70
N CYS A 168 49.31 -26.95 -45.69
CA CYS A 168 49.72 -27.02 -47.11
C CYS A 168 50.78 -25.97 -47.46
N PHE A 169 50.63 -24.73 -46.97
CA PHE A 169 51.62 -23.68 -47.19
C PHE A 169 52.95 -24.01 -46.52
N LEU A 170 52.94 -24.52 -45.29
CA LEU A 170 54.15 -24.97 -44.59
C LEU A 170 54.86 -26.08 -45.37
N GLU A 171 54.13 -27.07 -45.87
CA GLU A 171 54.71 -28.14 -46.70
C GLU A 171 55.34 -27.57 -47.98
N TRP A 172 54.68 -26.62 -48.64
CA TRP A 172 55.23 -25.98 -49.83
C TRP A 172 56.48 -25.15 -49.52
N ASP A 173 56.49 -24.41 -48.43
CA ASP A 173 57.65 -23.65 -47.97
C ASP A 173 58.84 -24.57 -47.67
N GLU A 174 58.60 -25.71 -47.02
CA GLU A 174 59.64 -26.72 -46.79
C GLU A 174 60.19 -27.29 -48.10
N ARG A 175 59.33 -27.62 -49.06
CA ARG A 175 59.74 -28.11 -50.39
C ARG A 175 60.55 -27.07 -51.15
N ILE A 176 60.12 -25.81 -51.14
CA ILE A 176 60.84 -24.70 -51.78
C ILE A 176 62.20 -24.50 -51.11
N ASN A 177 62.25 -24.51 -49.78
CA ASN A 177 63.51 -24.37 -49.05
C ASN A 177 64.49 -25.52 -49.35
N ASN A 178 63.99 -26.76 -49.42
CA ASN A 178 64.79 -27.92 -49.82
C ASN A 178 65.35 -27.80 -51.23
N ILE A 179 64.56 -27.32 -52.19
CA ILE A 179 65.01 -27.04 -53.56
C ILE A 179 66.08 -25.94 -53.57
N ASN A 180 65.84 -24.84 -52.86
CA ASN A 180 66.79 -23.73 -52.74
C ASN A 180 68.13 -24.16 -52.13
N LEU A 181 68.11 -25.02 -51.10
CA LEU A 181 69.32 -25.59 -50.50
C LEU A 181 70.08 -26.48 -51.50
N ARG A 182 69.37 -27.30 -52.28
CA ARG A 182 70.00 -28.12 -53.33
C ARG A 182 70.62 -27.26 -54.43
N LEU A 183 69.92 -26.23 -54.89
CA LEU A 183 70.44 -25.28 -55.89
C LEU A 183 71.68 -24.55 -55.37
N LYS A 184 71.68 -24.09 -54.11
CA LYS A 184 72.86 -23.48 -53.48
C LYS A 184 74.06 -24.45 -53.45
N LYS A 185 73.83 -25.72 -53.09
CA LYS A 185 74.88 -26.76 -53.10
C LYS A 185 75.40 -27.08 -54.51
N GLN A 186 74.52 -27.09 -55.50
CA GLN A 186 74.92 -27.29 -56.90
C GLN A 186 75.71 -26.10 -57.43
N MET A 187 75.29 -24.86 -57.13
CA MET A 187 76.04 -23.67 -57.50
C MET A 187 77.42 -23.64 -56.82
N SER A 188 77.53 -23.95 -55.53
CA SER A 188 78.85 -24.00 -54.87
C SER A 188 79.77 -25.06 -55.49
N SER A 189 79.23 -26.21 -55.91
CA SER A 189 80.01 -27.26 -56.60
C SER A 189 80.43 -26.91 -58.03
N ILE A 190 79.82 -25.90 -58.66
CA ILE A 190 80.20 -25.41 -60.00
C ILE A 190 81.30 -24.35 -59.92
N TYR A 191 81.46 -23.71 -58.75
CA TYR A 191 82.46 -22.67 -58.51
C TYR A 191 83.70 -23.17 -57.72
N GLU A 192 83.76 -24.46 -57.38
CA GLU A 192 84.96 -25.18 -56.92
C GLU A 192 85.59 -25.96 -58.09
#